data_AF-A0AAV8XKT6-F1
#
_entry.id   AF-A0AAV8XKT6-F1
#
_cell.length_a   1.000
_cell.length_b   1.000
_cell.length_c   1.000
_cell.angle_alpha   90.00
_cell.angle_beta   90.00
_cell.angle_gamma   90.00
#
_symmetry.space_group_name_H-M   'P 1'
#
loop_
_entity.id
_entity.type
_entity.pdbx_description
1 polymer ?
#
loop_
_entity_poly.entity_id
_entity_poly.type
_entity_poly.pdbx_seq_one_letter_code
_entity_poly.pdbx_strand_id
1 'polypeptide(L)'
;MNCIPIGNLFSKSTVSKTLQRFHETGGVKDRPKSGRPVSVTNQENSLNVMLDVVENPINSTQQRAVNHNMSRYSIQKICKREKFRPYKIHMLQELSEDDFDRLHTIKT
;
A
#
# COMPACT_ATOMS: atom_id res chain seq x y z
N MET A 1 -1.84 -29.30 49.82
CA MET A 1 -2.39 -28.40 48.79
C MET A 1 -2.14 -26.97 49.26
N ASN A 2 -1.02 -26.37 48.85
CA ASN A 2 -0.67 -25.01 49.31
C ASN A 2 -1.34 -24.01 48.36
N CYS A 3 -2.45 -23.42 48.80
CA CYS A 3 -3.12 -22.35 48.07
C CYS A 3 -2.28 -21.07 48.18
N ILE A 4 -1.76 -20.59 47.05
CA ILE A 4 -1.12 -19.27 46.96
C ILE A 4 -2.20 -18.22 47.28
N PRO A 5 -1.97 -17.28 48.21
CA PRO A 5 -2.96 -16.25 48.50
C PRO A 5 -3.11 -15.37 47.26
N ILE A 6 -4.31 -15.34 46.69
CA ILE A 6 -4.68 -14.48 45.55
C ILE A 6 -4.87 -13.04 46.09
N GLY A 7 -3.83 -12.52 46.74
CA GLY A 7 -3.74 -11.13 47.15
C GLY A 7 -3.46 -10.27 45.92
N ASN A 8 -4.54 -9.80 45.30
CA ASN A 8 -4.59 -8.80 44.23
C ASN A 8 -3.51 -8.94 43.12
N LEU A 9 -3.60 -10.00 42.31
CA LEU A 9 -2.71 -10.29 41.18
C LEU A 9 -2.68 -9.17 40.11
N PHE A 10 -3.73 -8.34 40.05
CA PHE A 10 -3.87 -7.26 39.07
C PHE A 10 -4.24 -5.94 39.74
N SER A 11 -3.73 -4.83 39.20
CA SER A 11 -4.14 -3.51 39.67
C SER A 11 -5.61 -3.24 39.35
N LYS A 12 -6.33 -2.58 40.27
CA LYS A 12 -7.72 -2.14 40.05
C LYS A 12 -7.87 -1.32 38.76
N SER A 13 -6.84 -0.54 38.40
CA SER A 13 -6.82 0.26 37.17
C SER A 13 -6.76 -0.60 35.91
N THR A 14 -6.08 -1.74 35.95
CA THR A 14 -6.01 -2.70 34.83
C THR A 14 -7.37 -3.33 34.58
N VAL A 15 -8.07 -3.74 35.65
CA VAL A 15 -9.42 -4.30 35.55
C VAL A 15 -10.41 -3.26 35.01
N SER A 16 -10.39 -2.04 35.56
CA SER A 16 -11.27 -0.94 35.12
C SER A 16 -11.06 -0.58 33.65
N LYS A 17 -9.80 -0.40 33.20
CA LYS A 17 -9.48 -0.13 31.78
C LYS A 17 -9.92 -1.27 30.86
N THR A 18 -9.83 -2.52 31.32
CA THR A 18 -10.27 -3.68 30.54
C THR A 18 -11.79 -3.70 30.39
N LEU A 19 -12.52 -3.44 31.47
CA LEU A 19 -13.97 -3.38 31.47
C LEU A 19 -14.47 -2.23 30.59
N GLN A 20 -13.84 -1.05 30.69
CA GLN A 20 -14.14 0.10 29.83
C GLN A 20 -13.91 -0.23 28.34
N ARG A 21 -12.75 -0.81 27.99
CA ARG A 21 -12.47 -1.24 26.61
C ARG A 21 -13.50 -2.24 26.10
N PHE A 22 -13.93 -3.17 26.95
CA PHE A 22 -14.94 -4.16 26.62
C PHE A 22 -16.30 -3.50 26.32
N HIS A 23 -16.75 -2.54 27.14
CA HIS A 23 -17.99 -1.81 26.86
C HIS A 23 -17.94 -0.97 25.58
N GLU A 24 -16.78 -0.38 25.25
CA GLU A 24 -16.63 0.45 24.05
C GLU A 24 -16.46 -0.37 22.76
N THR A 25 -15.68 -1.46 22.80
CA THR A 25 -15.28 -2.22 21.60
C THR A 25 -16.05 -3.53 21.44
N GLY A 26 -16.74 -4.00 22.50
CA GLY A 26 -17.44 -5.29 22.53
C GLY A 26 -16.52 -6.51 22.61
N GLY A 27 -15.22 -6.32 22.86
CA GLY A 27 -14.23 -7.39 22.84
C GLY A 27 -13.10 -7.20 23.85
N VAL A 28 -12.35 -8.28 24.09
CA VAL A 28 -11.25 -8.32 25.08
C VAL A 28 -9.89 -7.96 24.44
N LYS A 29 -9.82 -7.85 23.11
CA LYS A 29 -8.58 -7.47 22.39
C LYS A 29 -8.17 -6.03 22.72
N ASP A 30 -6.87 -5.79 22.79
CA ASP A 30 -6.34 -4.44 22.92
C ASP A 30 -6.72 -3.56 21.74
N ARG A 31 -6.87 -2.25 22.00
CA ARG A 31 -7.11 -1.25 20.96
C ARG A 31 -5.91 -1.19 20.00
N PRO A 32 -6.13 -0.93 18.70
CA PRO A 32 -5.03 -0.70 17.78
C PRO A 32 -4.19 0.49 18.28
N LYS A 33 -2.87 0.33 18.28
CA LYS A 33 -1.95 1.42 18.66
C LYS A 33 -2.01 2.50 17.58
N SER A 34 -2.11 3.78 17.96
CA SER A 34 -2.21 4.88 16.98
C SER A 34 -0.95 5.07 16.13
N GLY A 35 0.17 4.42 16.48
CA GLY A 35 1.40 4.42 15.70
C GLY A 35 2.03 5.81 15.57
N ARG A 36 3.06 5.91 14.71
CA ARG A 36 3.70 7.18 14.37
C ARG A 36 2.85 7.89 13.30
N PRO A 37 2.55 9.19 13.46
CA PRO A 37 1.79 9.92 12.44
C PRO A 37 2.57 9.98 11.13
N VAL A 38 1.85 9.80 10.03
CA VAL A 38 2.38 9.98 8.68
C VAL A 38 2.25 11.46 8.34
N SER A 39 3.36 12.12 7.99
CA SER A 39 3.37 13.57 7.67
C SER A 39 3.59 13.85 6.18
N VAL A 40 4.36 13.01 5.50
CA VAL A 40 4.75 13.20 4.10
C VAL A 40 3.78 12.50 3.15
N THR A 41 3.34 11.29 3.50
CA THR A 41 2.42 10.47 2.70
C THR A 41 0.98 10.63 3.17
N ASN A 42 0.55 11.89 3.33
CA ASN A 42 -0.82 12.23 3.68
C ASN A 42 -1.74 11.99 2.50
N GLN A 43 -3.05 11.92 2.76
CA GLN A 43 -4.05 11.65 1.72
C GLN A 43 -4.01 12.70 0.60
N GLU A 44 -3.90 13.98 0.94
CA GLU A 44 -3.78 15.09 -0.01
C GLU A 44 -2.54 14.95 -0.90
N ASN A 45 -1.36 14.79 -0.30
CA ASN A 45 -0.11 14.60 -1.05
C ASN A 45 -0.18 13.36 -1.94
N SER A 46 -0.78 12.26 -1.47
CA SER A 46 -0.96 11.08 -2.32
C SER A 46 -1.87 11.34 -3.51
N LEU A 47 -2.94 12.11 -3.33
CA LEU A 47 -3.84 12.49 -4.43
C LEU A 47 -3.12 13.35 -5.47
N ASN A 48 -2.35 14.35 -5.04
CA ASN A 48 -1.58 15.21 -5.95
C ASN A 48 -0.55 14.41 -6.76
N VAL A 49 0.16 13.48 -6.12
CA VAL A 49 1.10 12.59 -6.81
C VAL A 49 0.37 11.65 -7.79
N MET A 50 -0.81 11.14 -7.42
CA MET A 50 -1.60 10.28 -8.31
C MET A 50 -2.10 11.02 -9.56
N LEU A 51 -2.59 12.25 -9.40
CA LEU A 51 -3.04 13.08 -10.52
C LEU A 51 -1.89 13.33 -11.50
N ASP A 52 -0.72 13.73 -10.99
CA ASP A 52 0.48 13.91 -11.82
C ASP A 52 0.91 12.61 -12.51
N VAL A 53 0.73 11.45 -11.88
CA VAL A 53 1.03 10.14 -12.50
C VAL A 53 0.14 9.86 -13.71
N VAL A 54 -1.12 10.25 -13.65
CA VAL A 54 -2.08 10.10 -14.75
C VAL A 54 -1.83 11.13 -15.85
N GLU A 55 -1.58 12.38 -15.49
CA GLU A 55 -1.34 13.47 -16.45
C GLU A 55 -0.02 13.29 -17.22
N ASN A 56 1.04 12.85 -16.52
CA ASN A 56 2.38 12.80 -17.08
C ASN A 56 3.02 11.42 -16.93
N PRO A 57 2.50 10.33 -17.53
CA PRO A 57 2.93 8.96 -17.23
C PRO A 57 4.41 8.67 -17.54
N ILE A 58 5.03 9.45 -18.41
CA ILE A 58 6.43 9.30 -18.84
C ILE A 58 7.40 9.76 -17.73
N ASN A 59 6.96 10.65 -16.83
CA ASN A 59 7.83 11.22 -15.79
C ASN A 59 8.30 10.14 -14.81
N SER A 60 9.63 10.11 -14.62
CA SER A 60 10.27 9.19 -13.69
C SER A 60 9.93 9.52 -12.23
N THR A 61 10.06 8.54 -11.34
CA THR A 61 9.86 8.76 -9.89
C THR A 61 10.80 9.83 -9.32
N GLN A 62 11.97 10.05 -9.95
CA GLN A 62 12.93 11.05 -9.50
C GLN A 62 12.49 12.47 -9.87
N GLN A 63 11.98 12.67 -11.09
CA GLN A 63 11.42 13.97 -11.50
C GLN A 63 10.22 14.35 -10.64
N ARG A 64 9.33 13.38 -10.36
CA ARG A 64 8.19 13.61 -9.46
C ARG A 64 8.62 13.96 -8.05
N ALA A 65 9.67 13.31 -7.54
CA ALA A 65 10.22 13.62 -6.22
C ALA A 65 10.66 15.09 -6.12
N VAL A 66 11.31 15.60 -7.18
CA VAL A 66 11.71 17.01 -7.26
C VAL A 66 10.47 17.92 -7.35
N ASN A 67 9.51 17.61 -8.24
CA ASN A 67 8.31 18.44 -8.44
C ASN A 67 7.46 18.58 -7.17
N HIS A 68 7.32 17.49 -6.41
CA HIS A 68 6.50 17.44 -5.20
C HIS A 68 7.29 17.73 -3.92
N ASN A 69 8.60 18.05 -4.00
CA ASN A 69 9.49 18.25 -2.86
C ASN A 69 9.48 17.08 -1.85
N MET A 70 9.42 15.85 -2.37
CA MET A 70 9.34 14.62 -1.60
C MET A 70 10.55 13.73 -1.85
N SER A 71 10.84 12.82 -0.92
CA SER A 71 11.83 11.77 -1.20
C SER A 71 11.32 10.83 -2.31
N ARG A 72 12.22 10.35 -3.16
CA ARG A 72 11.91 9.31 -4.17
C ARG A 72 11.22 8.09 -3.55
N TYR A 73 11.66 7.68 -2.36
CA TYR A 73 11.09 6.54 -1.66
C TYR A 73 9.63 6.77 -1.23
N SER A 74 9.29 7.99 -0.81
CA SER A 74 7.91 8.36 -0.48
C SER A 74 7.00 8.26 -1.72
N ILE A 75 7.45 8.77 -2.87
CA ILE A 75 6.74 8.67 -4.14
C ILE A 75 6.51 7.20 -4.52
N GLN A 76 7.57 6.37 -4.46
CA GLN A 76 7.46 4.93 -4.73
C GLN A 76 6.48 4.22 -3.80
N LYS A 77 6.47 4.58 -2.51
CA LYS A 77 5.54 4.02 -1.53
C LYS A 77 4.09 4.39 -1.85
N ILE A 78 3.84 5.62 -2.28
CA ILE A 78 2.52 6.07 -2.76
C ILE A 78 2.10 5.24 -3.97
N CYS A 79 2.90 5.22 -5.04
CA CYS A 79 2.61 4.44 -6.25
C CYS A 79 2.32 2.97 -5.92
N LYS A 80 3.09 2.36 -5.01
CA LYS A 80 2.89 0.96 -4.61
C LYS A 80 1.57 0.75 -3.87
N ARG A 81 1.22 1.64 -2.93
CA ARG A 81 -0.02 1.60 -2.14
C ARG A 81 -1.24 1.72 -3.04
N GLU A 82 -1.19 2.69 -3.96
CA GLU A 82 -2.26 3.00 -4.92
C GLU A 82 -2.25 2.08 -6.15
N LYS A 83 -1.43 1.02 -6.11
CA LYS A 83 -1.35 -0.03 -7.13
C LYS A 83 -0.96 0.48 -8.54
N PHE A 84 -0.36 1.66 -8.66
CA PHE A 84 0.25 2.08 -9.91
C PHE A 84 1.39 1.14 -10.29
N ARG A 85 1.37 0.68 -11.54
CA ARG A 85 2.40 -0.14 -12.15
C ARG A 85 2.78 0.49 -13.48
N PRO A 86 4.08 0.57 -13.82
CA PRO A 86 4.45 0.90 -15.18
C PRO A 86 3.91 -0.21 -16.08
N TYR A 87 2.95 0.12 -16.94
CA TYR A 87 2.39 -0.80 -17.91
C TYR A 87 2.97 -0.47 -19.28
N LYS A 88 3.53 -1.47 -19.96
CA LYS A 88 3.97 -1.35 -21.35
C LYS A 88 2.93 -2.06 -22.21
N ILE A 89 2.34 -1.35 -23.16
CA ILE A 89 1.46 -1.96 -24.15
C ILE A 89 2.30 -2.92 -24.98
N HIS A 90 1.94 -4.19 -24.99
CA HIS A 90 2.51 -5.18 -25.89
C HIS A 90 1.66 -5.21 -27.16
N MET A 91 2.21 -4.73 -28.27
CA MET A 91 1.63 -4.99 -29.58
C MET A 91 1.91 -6.45 -29.90
N LEU A 92 0.86 -7.27 -29.99
CA LEU A 92 0.95 -8.65 -30.45
C LEU A 92 0.98 -8.64 -31.99
N GLN A 93 1.64 -9.62 -32.59
CA GLN A 93 1.61 -9.79 -34.03
C GLN A 93 0.22 -10.27 -34.44
N GLU A 94 -0.42 -9.55 -35.36
CA GLU A 94 -1.61 -10.02 -36.06
C GLU A 94 -1.18 -10.90 -37.24
N LEU A 95 -1.91 -12.00 -37.47
CA LEU A 95 -1.76 -12.82 -38.66
C LEU A 95 -2.49 -12.11 -39.81
N SER A 96 -1.72 -11.69 -40.81
CA SER A 96 -2.27 -11.21 -42.08
C SER A 96 -2.55 -12.39 -43.02
N GLU A 97 -3.49 -12.22 -43.95
CA GLU A 97 -3.81 -13.26 -44.96
C GLU A 97 -2.58 -13.63 -45.80
N ASP A 98 -1.67 -12.68 -46.02
CA ASP A 98 -0.41 -12.85 -46.76
C ASP A 98 0.67 -13.61 -45.96
N ASP A 99 0.48 -13.87 -44.66
CA ASP A 99 1.50 -14.56 -43.85
C ASP A 99 1.54 -16.08 -44.13
N PHE A 100 0.45 -16.65 -44.63
CA PHE A 100 0.40 -18.06 -45.03
C PHE A 100 1.33 -18.36 -46.23
N ASP A 101 1.48 -17.39 -47.13
CA ASP A 101 2.36 -17.50 -48.29
C ASP A 101 3.85 -17.38 -47.91
N ARG A 102 4.17 -16.65 -46.84
CA ARG A 102 5.57 -16.49 -46.41
C ARG A 102 6.16 -17.76 -45.80
N LEU A 103 5.32 -18.67 -45.29
CA LEU A 103 5.74 -19.94 -44.67
C LEU A 103 6.16 -21.01 -45.68
N HIS A 104 5.68 -20.96 -46.93
CA HIS A 104 6.02 -21.97 -47.94
C HIS A 104 7.44 -21.81 -48.51
N THR A 105 8.09 -20.66 -48.31
CA THR A 105 9.37 -20.31 -48.93
C THR A 105 10.59 -20.76 -48.10
N ILE A 106 10.41 -21.20 -46.84
CA ILE A 106 11.50 -21.56 -45.91
C ILE A 106 11.84 -23.06 -45.95
N LYS A 107 11.28 -23.82 -46.90
CA LYS A 107 11.65 -25.22 -47.14
C LYS A 107 12.45 -25.35 -48.44
N THR A 108 13.76 -25.13 -48.37
CA THR A 108 14.77 -25.66 -49.30
C THR A 108 16.09 -25.74 -48.54
#